data_AF-A0A9N9IYP3-F1
#
_entry.id   AF-A0A9N9IYP3-F1
#
_cell.length_a   1.000
_cell.length_b   1.000
_cell.length_c   1.000
_cell.angle_alpha   90.00
_cell.angle_beta   90.00
_cell.angle_gamma   90.00
#
_symmetry.space_group_name_H-M   'P 1'
#
loop_
_entity.id
_entity.type
_entity.pdbx_description
1 polymer ?
#
loop_
_entity_poly.entity_id
_entity_poly.type
_entity_poly.pdbx_seq_one_letter_code
_entity_poly.pdbx_strand_id
1 'polypeptide(L)'
;MSTKFLIDIAEDYKQLYETRENYDVIIYAGEEPNTEEIHAHSLVLRTRSAYFRGAFTSGWATKDEDTGCFIFKKPNISSSIFELLLKFLYCGEADIYDQEGETILDLLVASDEFGLTKLIDHIQQYFVENQKNFLQKNPVGTLHIAARHEAFNELLKFSLETICANPDILFSTNNNNGYYPNIGIQNGTQIEDYEVFQ
;
A
#
# COMPACT_ATOMS: atom_id res chain seq x y z
N MET A 1 -34.13 -18.28 -10.25
CA MET A 1 -32.72 -18.11 -9.82
C MET A 1 -32.03 -17.28 -10.88
N SER A 2 -31.16 -16.34 -10.50
CA SER A 2 -30.35 -15.55 -11.45
C SER A 2 -28.96 -16.16 -11.54
N THR A 3 -28.48 -16.44 -12.75
CA THR A 3 -27.10 -16.86 -13.02
C THR A 3 -26.18 -15.65 -12.92
N LYS A 4 -25.06 -15.78 -12.23
CA LYS A 4 -24.08 -14.69 -12.04
C LYS A 4 -22.78 -15.03 -12.78
N PHE A 5 -22.28 -14.07 -13.55
CA PHE A 5 -21.06 -14.19 -14.37
C PHE A 5 -19.98 -13.23 -13.83
N LEU A 6 -19.64 -13.37 -12.54
CA LEU A 6 -18.76 -12.40 -11.86
C LEU A 6 -17.29 -12.55 -12.28
N ILE A 7 -16.87 -13.78 -12.61
CA ILE A 7 -15.50 -14.06 -13.06
C ILE A 7 -15.27 -13.43 -14.44
N ASP A 8 -16.23 -13.54 -15.34
CA ASP A 8 -16.12 -12.95 -16.68
C ASP A 8 -15.94 -11.42 -16.60
N ILE A 9 -16.70 -10.75 -15.73
CA ILE A 9 -16.53 -9.31 -15.48
C ILE A 9 -15.13 -9.00 -14.93
N ALA A 10 -14.62 -9.79 -13.98
CA ALA A 10 -13.29 -9.57 -13.43
C ALA A 10 -12.19 -9.74 -14.50
N GLU A 11 -12.37 -10.70 -15.41
CA GLU A 11 -11.45 -10.93 -16.54
C GLU A 11 -11.52 -9.79 -17.56
N ASP A 12 -12.71 -9.26 -17.86
CA ASP A 12 -12.86 -8.08 -18.73
C ASP A 12 -12.12 -6.87 -18.15
N TYR A 13 -12.21 -6.63 -16.83
CA TYR A 13 -11.45 -5.56 -16.18
C TYR A 13 -9.96 -5.87 -16.08
N LYS A 14 -9.56 -7.14 -16.01
CA LYS A 14 -8.15 -7.55 -16.09
C LYS A 14 -7.58 -7.24 -17.47
N GLN A 15 -8.32 -7.49 -18.54
CA GLN A 15 -7.92 -7.09 -19.89
C GLN A 15 -7.78 -5.57 -20.01
N LEU A 16 -8.73 -4.80 -19.45
CA LEU A 16 -8.62 -3.34 -19.41
C LEU A 16 -7.40 -2.86 -18.59
N TYR A 17 -7.05 -3.59 -17.53
CA TYR A 17 -5.79 -3.38 -16.82
C TYR A 17 -4.62 -3.65 -17.78
N GLU A 18 -4.52 -4.79 -18.45
CA GLU A 18 -3.37 -5.11 -19.31
C GLU A 18 -3.20 -4.18 -20.52
N THR A 19 -4.30 -3.79 -21.17
CA THR A 19 -4.24 -2.97 -22.39
C THR A 19 -4.06 -1.49 -22.13
N ARG A 20 -4.50 -0.98 -20.97
CA ARG A 20 -4.50 0.45 -20.61
C ARG A 20 -5.20 1.36 -21.64
N GLU A 21 -6.03 0.81 -22.51
CA GLU A 21 -6.66 1.57 -23.59
C GLU A 21 -7.62 2.62 -23.04
N ASN A 22 -7.63 3.82 -23.64
CA ASN A 22 -8.49 4.93 -23.20
C ASN A 22 -8.26 5.37 -21.75
N TYR A 23 -7.02 5.23 -21.25
CA TYR A 23 -6.64 5.77 -19.96
C TYR A 23 -6.95 7.27 -19.86
N ASP A 24 -7.30 7.72 -18.67
CA ASP A 24 -7.54 9.13 -18.33
C ASP A 24 -6.81 9.55 -17.06
N VAL A 25 -5.92 8.69 -16.55
CA VAL A 25 -5.04 8.93 -15.39
C VAL A 25 -3.61 8.54 -15.75
N ILE A 26 -2.66 9.42 -15.43
CA ILE A 26 -1.23 9.19 -15.48
C ILE A 26 -0.71 9.25 -14.04
N ILE A 27 -0.15 8.14 -13.57
CA ILE A 27 0.43 8.00 -12.24
C ILE A 27 1.95 8.07 -12.38
N TYR A 28 2.58 8.97 -11.63
CA TYR A 28 4.03 8.99 -11.45
C TYR A 28 4.37 8.36 -10.10
N ALA A 29 4.87 7.13 -10.13
CA ALA A 29 5.17 6.32 -8.95
C ALA A 29 6.69 6.23 -8.75
N GLY A 30 7.14 6.25 -7.49
CA GLY A 30 8.54 6.22 -7.12
C GLY A 30 9.21 7.60 -7.08
N GLU A 31 10.36 7.66 -6.43
CA GLU A 31 11.18 8.86 -6.30
C GLU A 31 12.31 8.87 -7.35
N GLU A 32 12.65 10.05 -7.84
CA GLU A 32 13.75 10.25 -8.79
C GLU A 32 15.05 9.61 -8.28
N PRO A 33 15.81 8.89 -9.13
CA PRO A 33 15.64 8.72 -10.58
C PRO A 33 14.77 7.52 -10.98
N ASN A 34 14.13 6.84 -10.04
CA ASN A 34 13.35 5.62 -10.28
C ASN A 34 11.84 5.89 -10.45
N THR A 35 11.48 7.12 -10.82
CA THR A 35 10.09 7.47 -11.11
C THR A 35 9.65 6.76 -12.40
N GLU A 36 8.52 6.09 -12.36
CA GLU A 36 7.91 5.48 -13.55
C GLU A 36 6.50 6.01 -13.78
N GLU A 37 6.13 6.05 -15.05
CA GLU A 37 4.80 6.47 -15.51
C GLU A 37 3.90 5.24 -15.70
N ILE A 38 2.73 5.27 -15.07
CA ILE A 38 1.72 4.19 -15.13
C ILE A 38 0.38 4.78 -15.56
N HIS A 39 -0.28 4.13 -16.52
CA HIS A 39 -1.60 4.56 -17.01
C HIS A 39 -2.73 3.84 -16.30
N ALA A 40 -3.84 4.54 -16.06
CA ALA A 40 -5.02 3.96 -15.39
C ALA A 40 -6.33 4.68 -15.74
N HIS A 41 -7.44 4.16 -15.21
CA HIS A 41 -8.78 4.68 -15.44
C HIS A 41 -9.38 5.25 -14.15
N SER A 42 -9.68 6.55 -14.15
CA SER A 42 -10.22 7.29 -13.02
C SER A 42 -11.52 6.67 -12.53
N LEU A 43 -12.41 6.23 -13.45
CA LEU A 43 -13.68 5.63 -13.09
C LEU A 43 -13.51 4.33 -12.29
N VAL A 44 -12.55 3.49 -12.66
CA VAL A 44 -12.23 2.26 -11.93
C VAL A 44 -11.72 2.62 -10.54
N LEU A 45 -10.70 3.47 -10.46
CA LEU A 45 -10.09 3.86 -9.19
C LEU A 45 -11.09 4.50 -8.21
N ARG A 46 -11.91 5.46 -8.67
CA ARG A 46 -12.93 6.14 -7.87
C ARG A 46 -14.04 5.20 -7.42
N THR A 47 -14.35 4.17 -8.21
CA THR A 47 -15.36 3.17 -7.84
C THR A 47 -14.86 2.26 -6.72
N ARG A 48 -13.56 1.98 -6.70
CA ARG A 48 -12.94 0.97 -5.84
C ARG A 48 -12.33 1.54 -4.56
N SER A 49 -12.06 2.85 -4.52
CA SER A 49 -11.54 3.54 -3.34
C SER A 49 -12.15 4.93 -3.15
N ALA A 50 -12.54 5.24 -1.90
CA ALA A 50 -12.96 6.58 -1.51
C ALA A 50 -11.82 7.60 -1.60
N TYR A 51 -10.57 7.16 -1.39
CA TYR A 51 -9.38 7.99 -1.56
C TYR A 51 -9.29 8.51 -3.00
N PHE A 52 -9.31 7.61 -3.98
CA PHE A 52 -9.26 7.99 -5.40
C PHE A 52 -10.51 8.76 -5.83
N ARG A 53 -11.67 8.45 -5.24
CA ARG A 53 -12.89 9.25 -5.44
C ARG A 53 -12.67 10.70 -5.06
N GLY A 54 -12.10 10.96 -3.88
CA GLY A 54 -11.69 12.31 -3.47
C GLY A 54 -10.68 12.87 -4.46
N ALA A 55 -9.56 12.17 -4.67
CA ALA A 55 -8.44 12.64 -5.46
C ALA A 55 -8.84 13.20 -6.85
N PHE A 56 -9.71 12.48 -7.56
CA PHE A 56 -10.14 12.81 -8.92
C PHE A 56 -11.46 13.60 -9.02
N THR A 57 -12.12 13.91 -7.90
CA THR A 57 -13.35 14.74 -7.88
C THR A 57 -13.13 16.11 -7.27
N SER A 58 -12.35 16.20 -6.18
CA SER A 58 -12.10 17.46 -5.47
C SER A 58 -10.91 18.25 -6.00
N GLY A 59 -10.32 17.84 -7.12
CA GLY A 59 -9.21 18.55 -7.77
C GLY A 59 -7.86 18.39 -7.07
N TRP A 60 -7.64 17.31 -6.31
CA TRP A 60 -6.33 17.03 -5.73
C TRP A 60 -5.34 16.55 -6.80
N ALA A 61 -5.82 15.76 -7.76
CA ALA A 61 -5.06 15.46 -8.97
C ALA A 61 -5.17 16.65 -9.93
N THR A 62 -4.02 17.10 -10.43
CA THR A 62 -3.97 18.11 -11.50
C THR A 62 -4.48 17.50 -12.78
N LYS A 63 -5.33 18.20 -13.53
CA LYS A 63 -5.69 17.77 -14.87
C LYS A 63 -4.74 18.42 -15.88
N ASP A 64 -4.11 17.62 -16.71
CA ASP A 64 -3.27 18.10 -17.79
C ASP A 64 -4.15 18.72 -18.88
N GLU A 65 -3.81 19.92 -19.34
CA GLU A 65 -4.65 20.70 -20.25
C GLU A 65 -4.61 20.17 -21.69
N ASP A 66 -3.47 19.61 -22.11
CA ASP A 66 -3.25 19.13 -23.47
C ASP A 66 -3.87 17.75 -23.69
N THR A 67 -3.63 16.82 -22.75
CA THR A 67 -4.12 15.44 -22.83
C THR A 67 -5.48 15.24 -22.19
N GLY A 68 -5.89 16.13 -21.29
CA GLY A 68 -7.10 15.97 -20.48
C GLY A 68 -7.00 14.86 -19.42
N CYS A 69 -5.81 14.29 -19.20
CA CYS A 69 -5.60 13.23 -18.19
C CYS A 69 -5.43 13.81 -16.79
N PHE A 70 -5.81 13.05 -15.76
CA PHE A 70 -5.44 13.36 -14.38
C PHE A 70 -4.00 12.95 -14.12
N ILE A 71 -3.19 13.86 -13.59
CA ILE A 71 -1.82 13.61 -13.16
C ILE A 71 -1.83 13.35 -11.66
N PHE A 72 -1.35 12.17 -11.27
CA PHE A 72 -1.33 11.70 -9.89
C PHE A 72 0.09 11.29 -9.49
N LYS A 73 0.70 12.00 -8.54
CA LYS A 73 2.09 11.77 -8.15
C LYS A 73 2.18 11.10 -6.78
N LYS A 74 2.95 10.01 -6.70
CA LYS A 74 3.20 9.24 -5.48
C LYS A 74 4.65 8.78 -5.38
N PRO A 75 5.56 9.68 -4.99
CA PRO A 75 6.97 9.34 -4.89
C PRO A 75 7.29 8.32 -3.79
N ASN A 76 6.42 8.21 -2.78
CA ASN A 76 6.60 7.29 -1.66
C ASN A 76 6.18 5.85 -1.95
N ILE A 77 5.63 5.55 -3.14
CA ILE A 77 5.19 4.21 -3.51
C ILE A 77 5.86 3.85 -4.83
N SER A 78 6.61 2.76 -4.88
CA SER A 78 7.26 2.31 -6.11
C SER A 78 6.25 1.88 -7.18
N SER A 79 6.69 1.85 -8.44
CA SER A 79 5.87 1.39 -9.55
C SER A 79 5.40 -0.06 -9.38
N SER A 80 6.28 -0.95 -8.90
CA SER A 80 5.94 -2.35 -8.65
C SER A 80 4.82 -2.53 -7.63
N ILE A 81 4.82 -1.73 -6.55
CA ILE A 81 3.74 -1.75 -5.56
C ILE A 81 2.45 -1.18 -6.15
N PHE A 82 2.56 -0.11 -6.97
CA PHE A 82 1.40 0.44 -7.67
C PHE A 82 0.74 -0.57 -8.61
N GLU A 83 1.52 -1.38 -9.33
CA GLU A 83 0.97 -2.40 -10.23
C GLU A 83 0.17 -3.47 -9.47
N LEU A 84 0.67 -3.92 -8.31
CA LEU A 84 -0.06 -4.85 -7.44
C LEU A 84 -1.40 -4.23 -6.95
N LEU A 85 -1.38 -2.96 -6.56
CA LEU A 85 -2.57 -2.23 -6.13
C LEU A 85 -3.58 -2.06 -7.26
N LEU A 86 -3.11 -1.67 -8.45
CA LEU A 86 -3.96 -1.52 -9.63
C LEU A 86 -4.58 -2.86 -10.01
N LYS A 87 -3.82 -3.95 -10.02
CA LYS A 87 -4.36 -5.27 -10.32
C LYS A 87 -5.51 -5.65 -9.37
N PHE A 88 -5.32 -5.42 -8.06
CA PHE A 88 -6.39 -5.61 -7.07
C PHE A 88 -7.61 -4.70 -7.30
N LEU A 89 -7.39 -3.44 -7.68
CA LEU A 89 -8.49 -2.50 -7.92
C LEU A 89 -9.32 -2.91 -9.13
N TYR A 90 -8.70 -3.41 -10.20
CA TYR A 90 -9.38 -3.79 -11.43
C TYR A 90 -10.09 -5.15 -11.32
N CYS A 91 -9.36 -6.20 -10.96
CA CYS A 91 -9.88 -7.58 -11.01
C CYS A 91 -9.91 -8.29 -9.64
N GLY A 92 -9.42 -7.65 -8.58
CA GLY A 92 -9.42 -8.23 -7.23
C GLY A 92 -8.32 -9.25 -6.97
N GLU A 93 -7.39 -9.44 -7.90
CA GLU A 93 -6.20 -10.28 -7.70
C GLU A 93 -5.16 -9.58 -6.81
N ALA A 94 -4.57 -10.31 -5.87
CA ALA A 94 -3.52 -9.81 -4.97
C ALA A 94 -2.36 -10.83 -4.95
N ASP A 95 -1.34 -10.59 -5.77
CA ASP A 95 -0.23 -11.53 -5.99
C ASP A 95 0.86 -11.39 -4.92
N ILE A 96 0.54 -11.80 -3.68
CA ILE A 96 1.42 -11.61 -2.50
C ILE A 96 2.23 -12.86 -2.12
N TYR A 97 1.96 -14.01 -2.75
CA TYR A 97 2.52 -15.30 -2.30
C TYR A 97 4.03 -15.44 -2.52
N ASP A 98 4.55 -14.92 -3.63
CA ASP A 98 5.97 -15.03 -3.99
C ASP A 98 6.76 -13.74 -3.72
N GLN A 99 6.15 -12.79 -3.00
CA GLN A 99 6.76 -11.50 -2.73
C GLN A 99 7.67 -11.54 -1.50
N GLU A 100 8.72 -10.72 -1.52
CA GLU A 100 9.59 -10.52 -0.37
C GLU A 100 8.85 -9.80 0.76
N GLY A 101 9.28 -9.99 2.01
CA GLY A 101 8.63 -9.37 3.16
C GLY A 101 8.60 -7.84 3.11
N GLU A 102 9.62 -7.22 2.50
CA GLU A 102 9.68 -5.78 2.28
C GLU A 102 8.56 -5.32 1.33
N THR A 103 8.40 -6.01 0.20
CA THR A 103 7.33 -5.75 -0.78
C THR A 103 5.94 -5.94 -0.17
N ILE A 104 5.75 -6.96 0.66
CA ILE A 104 4.46 -7.21 1.34
C ILE A 104 4.16 -6.08 2.33
N LEU A 105 5.17 -5.60 3.07
CA LEU A 105 5.03 -4.50 4.02
C LEU A 105 4.76 -3.16 3.32
N ASP A 106 5.45 -2.88 2.21
CA ASP A 106 5.18 -1.69 1.38
C ASP A 106 3.77 -1.72 0.80
N LEU A 107 3.33 -2.88 0.30
CA LEU A 107 1.98 -3.06 -0.21
C LEU A 107 0.94 -2.84 0.89
N LEU A 108 1.21 -3.31 2.10
CA LEU A 108 0.34 -3.14 3.26
C LEU A 108 0.19 -1.65 3.62
N VAL A 109 1.30 -0.90 3.70
CA VAL A 109 1.29 0.55 3.99
C VAL A 109 0.59 1.33 2.88
N ALA A 110 0.88 1.03 1.61
CA ALA A 110 0.21 1.70 0.50
C ALA A 110 -1.30 1.37 0.43
N SER A 111 -1.69 0.15 0.83
CA SER A 111 -3.10 -0.24 0.93
C SER A 111 -3.84 0.57 1.99
N ASP A 112 -3.19 0.87 3.12
CA ASP A 112 -3.74 1.77 4.15
C ASP A 112 -3.89 3.20 3.64
N GLU A 113 -2.86 3.73 2.96
CA GLU A 113 -2.89 5.07 2.36
C GLU A 113 -4.09 5.26 1.41
N PHE A 114 -4.44 4.22 0.64
CA PHE A 114 -5.57 4.24 -0.29
C PHE A 114 -6.88 3.69 0.29
N GLY A 115 -6.91 3.37 1.59
CA GLY A 115 -8.11 2.91 2.29
C GLY A 115 -8.66 1.56 1.80
N LEU A 116 -7.78 0.65 1.38
CA LEU A 116 -8.13 -0.65 0.79
C LEU A 116 -8.28 -1.74 1.87
N THR A 117 -9.22 -1.54 2.80
CA THR A 117 -9.42 -2.39 4.00
C THR A 117 -9.43 -3.90 3.73
N LYS A 118 -10.13 -4.36 2.69
CA LYS A 118 -10.15 -5.80 2.34
C LYS A 118 -8.78 -6.36 1.94
N LEU A 119 -7.96 -5.54 1.27
CA LEU A 119 -6.60 -5.92 0.90
C LEU A 119 -5.69 -5.92 2.13
N ILE A 120 -5.84 -4.92 3.00
CA ILE A 120 -5.15 -4.85 4.29
C ILE A 120 -5.40 -6.12 5.11
N ASP A 121 -6.66 -6.51 5.29
CA ASP A 121 -7.03 -7.72 6.06
C ASP A 121 -6.38 -8.98 5.47
N HIS A 122 -6.43 -9.12 4.14
CA HIS A 122 -5.84 -10.26 3.44
C HIS A 122 -4.31 -10.31 3.59
N ILE A 123 -3.63 -9.18 3.38
CA ILE A 123 -2.17 -9.09 3.51
C ILE A 123 -1.74 -9.40 4.94
N GLN A 124 -2.39 -8.81 5.94
CA GLN A 124 -2.03 -9.03 7.33
C GLN A 124 -2.12 -10.50 7.73
N GLN A 125 -3.21 -11.17 7.37
CA GLN A 125 -3.40 -12.58 7.64
C GLN A 125 -2.26 -13.40 7.00
N TYR A 126 -2.01 -13.18 5.70
CA TYR A 126 -0.94 -13.87 4.99
C TYR A 126 0.43 -13.62 5.62
N PHE A 127 0.72 -12.37 5.96
CA PHE A 127 2.03 -11.93 6.41
C PHE A 127 2.39 -12.51 7.79
N VAL A 128 1.43 -12.54 8.72
CA VAL A 128 1.60 -13.16 10.04
C VAL A 128 1.67 -14.69 9.95
N GLU A 129 0.94 -15.32 9.04
CA GLU A 129 0.94 -16.78 8.89
C GLU A 129 2.21 -17.31 8.20
N ASN A 130 2.69 -16.62 7.16
CA ASN A 130 3.67 -17.15 6.22
C ASN A 130 5.04 -16.46 6.26
N GLN A 131 5.14 -15.24 6.81
CA GLN A 131 6.38 -14.44 6.83
C GLN A 131 6.86 -14.12 8.25
N LYS A 132 6.59 -15.01 9.22
CA LYS A 132 7.03 -14.85 10.62
C LYS A 132 8.53 -14.58 10.75
N ASN A 133 9.34 -15.25 9.94
CA ASN A 133 10.78 -15.07 9.94
C ASN A 133 11.18 -13.62 9.58
N PHE A 134 10.45 -12.97 8.69
CA PHE A 134 10.67 -11.55 8.36
C PHE A 134 10.29 -10.67 9.54
N LEU A 135 9.07 -10.84 10.08
CA LEU A 135 8.56 -10.03 11.21
C LEU A 135 9.42 -10.19 12.48
N GLN A 136 9.93 -11.39 12.75
CA GLN A 136 10.78 -11.66 13.91
C GLN A 136 12.19 -11.06 13.80
N LYS A 137 12.65 -10.65 12.61
CA LYS A 137 13.94 -9.95 12.48
C LYS A 137 13.93 -8.58 13.16
N ASN A 138 12.78 -7.90 13.14
CA ASN A 138 12.62 -6.59 13.79
C ASN A 138 11.20 -6.38 14.33
N PRO A 139 10.80 -7.10 15.40
CA PRO A 139 9.45 -6.98 15.96
C PRO A 139 9.20 -5.58 16.55
N VAL A 140 10.23 -4.84 16.95
CA VAL A 140 10.11 -3.46 17.43
C VAL A 140 9.79 -2.50 16.28
N GLY A 141 10.44 -2.66 15.13
CA GLY A 141 10.10 -1.90 13.93
C GLY A 141 8.69 -2.25 13.41
N THR A 142 8.33 -3.53 13.39
CA THR A 142 6.96 -3.96 13.05
C THR A 142 5.94 -3.34 14.00
N LEU A 143 6.21 -3.33 15.31
CA LEU A 143 5.36 -2.65 16.30
C LEU A 143 5.22 -1.16 16.00
N HIS A 144 6.33 -0.48 15.71
CA HIS A 144 6.33 0.95 15.41
C HIS A 144 5.46 1.28 14.18
N ILE A 145 5.57 0.47 13.12
CA ILE A 145 4.73 0.64 11.92
C ILE A 145 3.27 0.36 12.26
N ALA A 146 2.97 -0.79 12.87
CA ALA A 146 1.60 -1.18 13.18
C ALA A 146 0.88 -0.17 14.10
N ALA A 147 1.60 0.41 15.07
CA ALA A 147 1.05 1.42 15.97
C ALA A 147 0.64 2.73 15.28
N ARG A 148 1.14 3.00 14.07
CA ARG A 148 0.81 4.21 13.28
C ARG A 148 -0.37 4.02 12.34
N HIS A 149 -0.83 2.78 12.16
CA HIS A 149 -1.89 2.42 11.24
C HIS A 149 -2.99 1.68 12.00
N GLU A 150 -4.12 2.36 12.24
CA GLU A 150 -5.24 1.81 13.04
C GLU A 150 -5.77 0.47 12.49
N ALA A 151 -5.61 0.22 11.18
CA ALA A 151 -6.03 -1.01 10.55
C ALA A 151 -5.10 -2.21 10.84
N PHE A 152 -3.86 -2.00 11.32
CA PHE A 152 -2.82 -3.04 11.39
C PHE A 152 -2.85 -3.89 12.67
N ASN A 153 -4.05 -4.31 13.08
CA ASN A 153 -4.28 -4.98 14.35
C ASN A 153 -3.56 -6.33 14.49
N GLU A 154 -3.44 -7.11 13.41
CA GLU A 154 -2.78 -8.42 13.46
C GLU A 154 -1.26 -8.27 13.59
N LEU A 155 -0.65 -7.32 12.88
CA LEU A 155 0.77 -6.99 13.04
C LEU A 155 1.07 -6.43 14.42
N LEU A 156 0.20 -5.56 14.94
CA LEU A 156 0.30 -5.01 16.29
C LEU A 156 0.31 -6.14 17.33
N LYS A 157 -0.69 -7.03 17.25
CA LYS A 157 -0.81 -8.18 18.14
C LYS A 157 0.39 -9.11 18.06
N PHE A 158 0.80 -9.50 16.84
CA PHE A 158 1.96 -10.36 16.63
C PHE A 158 3.23 -9.77 17.25
N SER A 159 3.45 -8.47 17.05
CA SER A 159 4.65 -7.77 17.54
C SER A 159 4.66 -7.71 19.07
N LEU A 160 3.52 -7.38 19.68
CA LEU A 160 3.37 -7.36 21.14
C LEU A 160 3.58 -8.75 21.75
N GLU A 161 2.98 -9.80 21.16
CA GLU A 161 3.18 -11.18 21.62
C GLU A 161 4.66 -11.60 21.54
N THR A 162 5.34 -11.23 20.45
CA THR A 162 6.77 -11.52 20.27
C THR A 162 7.65 -10.80 21.30
N ILE A 163 7.40 -9.51 21.54
CA ILE A 163 8.15 -8.70 22.51
C ILE A 163 7.87 -9.16 23.94
N CYS A 164 6.61 -9.44 24.29
CA CYS A 164 6.25 -9.94 25.62
C CYS A 164 6.86 -11.32 25.91
N ALA A 165 7.02 -12.16 24.89
CA ALA A 165 7.70 -13.45 25.04
C ALA A 165 9.21 -13.32 25.28
N ASN A 166 9.84 -12.26 24.76
CA ASN A 166 11.26 -11.96 25.00
C ASN A 166 11.52 -10.44 25.10
N PRO A 167 11.31 -9.84 26.29
CA PRO A 167 11.43 -8.40 26.47
C PRO A 167 12.84 -7.84 26.23
N ASP A 168 13.88 -8.67 26.35
CA ASP A 168 15.28 -8.27 26.12
C ASP A 168 15.51 -7.74 24.70
N ILE A 169 14.66 -8.13 23.74
CA ILE A 169 14.68 -7.62 22.36
C ILE A 169 14.63 -6.10 22.35
N LEU A 170 13.85 -5.45 23.23
CA LEU A 170 13.71 -3.99 23.29
C LEU A 170 15.04 -3.26 23.53
N PHE A 171 15.98 -3.90 24.24
CA PHE A 171 17.28 -3.33 24.59
C PHE A 171 18.41 -3.77 23.65
N SER A 172 18.09 -4.61 22.66
CA SER A 172 19.09 -5.07 21.70
C SER A 172 19.42 -3.99 20.66
N THR A 173 20.70 -3.78 20.38
CA THR A 173 21.16 -2.82 19.37
C THR A 173 20.83 -3.23 17.94
N ASN A 174 20.32 -4.46 17.73
CA ASN A 174 19.94 -4.99 16.43
C ASN A 174 18.55 -4.52 15.95
N ASN A 175 17.77 -3.84 16.79
CA ASN A 175 16.44 -3.31 16.42
C ASN A 175 16.47 -2.24 15.33
N ASN A 176 17.64 -1.71 14.98
CA ASN A 176 17.82 -0.71 13.93
C ASN A 176 18.05 -1.32 12.53
N ASN A 177 18.13 -2.65 12.39
CA ASN A 177 18.45 -3.31 11.12
C ASN A 177 17.21 -3.79 10.32
N GLY A 178 16.00 -3.41 10.72
CA GLY A 178 14.79 -3.79 9.98
C GLY A 178 14.49 -2.85 8.82
N TYR A 179 13.77 -3.37 7.83
CA TYR A 179 13.23 -2.58 6.75
C TYR A 179 12.12 -1.64 7.25
N TYR A 180 12.14 -0.39 6.79
CA TYR A 180 11.09 0.60 7.05
C TYR A 180 10.54 1.11 5.72
N PRO A 181 9.23 0.98 5.47
CA PRO A 181 8.59 1.45 4.25
C PRO A 181 8.66 2.98 4.16
N ASN A 182 8.72 3.52 2.93
CA ASN A 182 8.66 4.96 2.71
C ASN A 182 7.24 5.46 3.00
N ILE A 183 7.06 6.00 4.21
CA ILE A 183 5.83 6.64 4.65
C ILE A 183 5.81 8.06 4.11
N GLY A 184 5.08 8.29 3.02
CA GLY A 184 4.95 9.62 2.43
C GLY A 184 4.51 10.62 3.50
N ILE A 185 5.42 11.50 3.93
CA ILE A 185 5.09 12.52 4.92
C ILE A 185 4.03 13.41 4.28
N GLN A 186 2.81 13.39 4.82
CA GLN A 186 1.84 14.44 4.52
C GLN A 186 2.50 15.75 4.96
N ASN A 187 2.85 16.63 4.01
CA ASN A 187 3.29 17.99 4.29
C ASN A 187 2.26 18.64 5.21
N GLY A 188 2.55 18.66 6.52
CA GLY A 188 1.58 19.03 7.56
C GLY A 188 1.97 18.65 9.00
N THR A 189 2.81 17.64 9.21
CA THR A 189 3.41 17.37 10.55
C THR A 189 4.87 17.79 10.53
N GLN A 190 5.16 18.93 11.17
CA GLN A 190 6.52 19.39 11.42
C GLN A 190 7.30 18.33 12.19
N ILE A 191 8.58 18.22 11.86
CA ILE A 191 9.57 17.30 12.42
C ILE A 191 9.97 17.70 13.86
N GLU A 192 9.29 18.66 14.49
CA GLU A 192 9.67 19.21 15.80
C GLU A 192 9.21 18.39 17.02
N ASP A 193 8.37 17.36 16.87
CA ASP A 193 7.94 16.51 18.00
C ASP A 193 8.90 15.34 18.32
N TYR A 194 10.08 15.27 17.70
CA TYR A 194 11.05 14.17 17.89
C TYR A 194 12.12 14.40 18.97
N GLU A 195 12.03 15.44 19.79
CA GLU A 195 12.90 15.63 20.97
C GLU A 195 12.12 15.49 22.29
N VAL A 196 11.61 14.30 22.60
CA VAL A 196 11.42 13.88 24.00
C VAL A 196 11.74 12.40 24.10
N PHE A 197 13.02 12.07 24.25
CA PHE A 197 13.57 10.97 25.07
C PHE A 197 15.10 10.94 24.86
N GLN A 198 15.79 11.92 25.46
CA GLN A 198 17.16 11.77 25.99
C GLN A 198 17.18 12.30 27.42
#